data_AF-A0ABD0P6G3-F1
#
_entry.id   AF-A0ABD0P6G3-F1
#
_cell.length_a   1.000
_cell.length_b   1.000
_cell.length_c   1.000
_cell.angle_alpha   90.00
_cell.angle_beta   90.00
_cell.angle_gamma   90.00
#
_symmetry.space_group_name_H-M   'P 1'
#
loop_
_entity.id
_entity.type
_entity.pdbx_description
1 polymer ?
#
loop_
_entity_poly.entity_id
_entity_poly.type
_entity_poly.pdbx_seq_one_letter_code
_entity_poly.pdbx_strand_id
1 'polypeptide(L)'
;KTRVIKEEFNSRIHDVSEKLKAVSISLKEKATDIDQAKDEARRLCDELDGLQDFGRRNPLIARQLADAIAKLREIHHHTLRLAEYKTIWLKKADAHLDEYNEMFEFIVNLVKANIIWNSSSHLQEQIRMYQAVLRESRELHGDLEAMQEKVEILSETLQVEAMGQQVSELSRHTEELEQSIRSRLQSLQDAAKDMERFENEVKALHVLLEQVQATLTSPELARLSLKEQLTQRQ
;
A
#
# COMPACT_ATOMS: atom_id res chain seq x y z
N LYS A 1 27.71 53.31 22.37
CA LYS A 1 26.73 52.32 22.92
C LYS A 1 25.66 51.94 21.90
N THR A 2 24.86 52.87 21.38
CA THR A 2 23.77 52.59 20.40
C THR A 2 24.22 51.91 19.11
N ARG A 3 25.41 52.26 18.57
CA ARG A 3 25.99 51.63 17.37
C ARG A 3 26.32 50.15 17.58
N VAL A 4 26.97 49.83 18.69
CA VAL A 4 27.35 48.46 19.07
C VAL A 4 26.11 47.57 19.25
N ILE A 5 25.07 48.09 19.91
CA ILE A 5 23.78 47.40 20.11
C ILE A 5 23.09 47.10 18.78
N LYS A 6 23.17 48.04 17.82
CA LYS A 6 22.59 47.86 16.48
C LYS A 6 23.35 46.80 15.67
N GLU A 7 24.67 46.81 15.72
CA GLU A 7 25.52 45.80 15.06
C GLU A 7 25.27 44.39 15.64
N GLU A 8 25.16 44.26 16.96
CA GLU A 8 24.80 43.00 17.64
C GLU A 8 23.41 42.49 17.22
N PHE A 9 22.42 43.37 17.16
CA PHE A 9 21.05 43.00 16.77
C PHE A 9 20.95 42.56 15.30
N ASN A 10 21.65 43.26 14.39
CA ASN A 10 21.74 42.86 12.99
C ASN A 10 22.42 41.50 12.82
N SER A 11 23.49 41.23 13.58
CA SER A 11 24.17 39.94 13.55
C SER A 11 23.24 38.81 13.97
N ARG A 12 22.44 39.00 15.03
CA ARG A 12 21.48 38.00 15.50
C ARG A 12 20.35 37.76 14.50
N ILE A 13 19.81 38.81 13.89
CA ILE A 13 18.79 38.71 12.83
C ILE A 13 19.33 37.88 11.65
N HIS A 14 20.57 38.14 11.23
CA HIS A 14 21.18 37.41 10.12
C HIS A 14 21.40 35.93 10.46
N ASP A 15 21.95 35.65 11.64
CA ASP A 15 22.19 34.27 12.11
C ASP A 15 20.88 33.46 12.18
N VAL A 16 19.84 34.01 12.82
CA VAL A 16 18.52 33.35 12.90
C VAL A 16 17.91 33.14 11.51
N SER A 17 18.10 34.09 10.58
CA SER A 17 17.62 33.98 9.21
C SER A 17 18.31 32.85 8.45
N GLU A 18 19.63 32.73 8.53
CA GLU A 18 20.38 31.66 7.86
C GLU A 18 20.04 30.29 8.44
N LYS A 19 19.90 30.19 9.77
CA LYS A 19 19.44 28.96 10.44
C LYS A 19 18.03 28.56 10.00
N LEU A 20 17.09 29.51 9.91
CA LEU A 20 15.73 29.25 9.42
C LEU A 20 15.71 28.78 7.96
N LYS A 21 16.55 29.35 7.10
CA LYS A 21 16.70 28.87 5.72
C LYS A 21 17.27 27.46 5.67
N ALA A 22 18.28 27.17 6.48
CA ALA A 22 18.87 25.82 6.55
C ALA A 22 17.83 24.77 7.00
N VAL A 23 17.05 25.08 8.04
CA VAL A 23 15.93 24.22 8.48
C VAL A 23 14.86 24.11 7.39
N SER A 24 14.52 25.19 6.69
CA SER A 24 13.58 25.14 5.57
C SER A 24 14.07 24.28 4.40
N ILE A 25 15.37 24.28 4.10
CA ILE A 25 15.98 23.43 3.07
C ILE A 25 15.96 21.97 3.53
N SER A 26 16.39 21.70 4.78
CA SER A 26 16.32 20.35 5.37
C SER A 26 14.90 19.78 5.38
N LEU A 27 13.90 20.60 5.72
CA LEU A 27 12.49 20.19 5.67
C LEU A 27 11.99 19.96 4.24
N LYS A 28 12.59 20.59 3.23
CA LYS A 28 12.27 20.34 1.82
C LYS A 28 12.94 19.09 1.27
N GLU A 29 14.15 18.75 1.72
CA GLU A 29 14.89 17.55 1.33
C GLU A 29 14.27 16.26 1.92
N LYS A 30 14.56 15.09 1.31
CA LYS A 30 13.98 13.80 1.72
C LYS A 30 14.34 13.40 3.15
N ALA A 31 13.31 13.08 3.95
CA ALA A 31 13.33 12.35 5.22
C ALA A 31 14.54 12.54 6.16
N THR A 32 15.07 13.77 6.30
CA THR A 32 15.87 14.12 7.47
C THR A 32 15.02 13.96 8.74
N ASP A 33 15.64 13.83 9.92
CA ASP A 33 14.94 13.73 11.20
C ASP A 33 14.01 14.94 11.39
N ILE A 34 12.74 14.77 11.03
CA ILE A 34 11.73 15.84 11.05
C ILE A 34 11.43 16.25 12.48
N ASP A 35 11.56 15.35 13.44
CA ASP A 35 11.41 15.69 14.85
C ASP A 35 12.56 16.59 15.29
N GLN A 36 13.80 16.28 14.90
CA GLN A 36 14.95 17.16 15.10
C GLN A 36 14.76 18.51 14.38
N ALA A 37 14.37 18.51 13.11
CA ALA A 37 14.17 19.74 12.34
C ALA A 37 13.04 20.62 12.91
N LYS A 38 11.98 19.99 13.43
CA LYS A 38 10.86 20.69 14.10
C LYS A 38 11.29 21.24 15.46
N ASP A 39 12.04 20.49 16.24
CA ASP A 39 12.55 20.97 17.52
C ASP A 39 13.58 22.09 17.34
N GLU A 40 14.41 22.04 16.29
CA GLU A 40 15.26 23.15 15.88
C GLU A 40 14.43 24.37 15.44
N ALA A 41 13.38 24.18 14.62
CA ALA A 41 12.48 25.28 14.24
C ALA A 41 11.79 25.94 15.45
N ARG A 42 11.43 25.15 16.48
CA ARG A 42 10.86 25.63 17.74
C ARG A 42 11.87 26.42 18.55
N ARG A 43 13.11 25.93 18.71
CA ARG A 43 14.18 26.68 19.40
C ARG A 43 14.47 28.02 18.70
N LEU A 44 14.39 28.05 17.37
CA LEU A 44 14.51 29.30 16.61
C LEU A 44 13.32 30.25 16.84
N CYS A 45 12.14 29.74 17.19
CA CYS A 45 11.00 30.56 17.63
C CYS A 45 11.33 31.26 18.96
N ASP A 46 11.87 30.52 19.92
CA ASP A 46 12.27 31.09 21.22
C ASP A 46 13.35 32.17 21.04
N GLU A 47 14.29 31.98 20.11
CA GLU A 47 15.28 33.00 19.75
C GLU A 47 14.65 34.24 19.09
N LEU A 48 13.63 34.07 18.25
CA LEU A 48 12.86 35.16 17.64
C LEU A 48 12.06 35.97 18.67
N ASP A 49 11.49 35.30 19.67
CA ASP A 49 10.78 35.97 20.77
C ASP A 49 11.77 36.70 21.68
N GLY A 50 12.96 36.13 21.91
CA GLY A 50 14.07 36.80 22.57
C GLY A 50 14.53 38.08 21.83
N LEU A 51 14.50 38.08 20.49
CA LEU A 51 14.74 39.28 19.68
C LEU A 51 13.64 40.33 19.85
N GLN A 52 12.39 39.92 20.05
CA GLN A 52 11.28 40.82 20.32
C GLN A 52 11.41 41.49 21.68
N ASP A 53 11.77 40.72 22.71
CA ASP A 53 12.02 41.24 24.05
C ASP A 53 13.21 42.21 24.07
N PHE A 54 14.26 41.90 23.32
CA PHE A 54 15.37 42.82 23.14
C PHE A 54 14.95 44.09 22.39
N GLY A 55 14.08 43.97 21.37
CA GLY A 55 13.50 45.10 20.65
C GLY A 55 12.64 45.99 21.53
N ARG A 56 11.85 45.42 22.45
CA ARG A 56 11.07 46.18 23.46
C ARG A 56 11.97 47.00 24.37
N ARG A 57 13.15 46.48 24.73
CA ARG A 57 14.16 47.21 25.51
C ARG A 57 14.89 48.30 24.71
N ASN A 58 14.81 48.26 23.38
CA ASN A 58 15.52 49.17 22.47
C ASN A 58 14.61 49.70 21.33
N PRO A 59 13.58 50.51 21.64
CA PRO A 59 12.48 50.83 20.73
C PRO A 59 12.89 51.60 19.45
N LEU A 60 13.90 52.47 19.52
CA LEU A 60 14.41 53.19 18.35
C LEU A 60 15.10 52.27 17.35
N ILE A 61 15.84 51.26 17.84
CA ILE A 61 16.53 50.27 16.99
C ILE A 61 15.51 49.27 16.45
N ALA A 62 14.57 48.82 17.28
CA ALA A 62 13.48 47.94 16.86
C ALA A 62 12.66 48.56 15.70
N ARG A 63 12.36 49.85 15.76
CA ARG A 63 11.65 50.56 14.68
C ARG A 63 12.45 50.61 13.38
N GLN A 64 13.78 50.72 13.44
CA GLN A 64 14.64 50.72 12.25
C GLN A 64 14.77 49.34 11.59
N LEU A 65 14.43 48.26 12.30
CA LEU A 65 14.62 46.88 11.86
C LEU A 65 13.31 46.07 11.87
N ALA A 66 12.17 46.75 12.02
CA ALA A 66 10.85 46.14 12.11
C ALA A 66 10.52 45.26 10.90
N ASP A 67 10.86 45.72 9.69
CA ASP A 67 10.61 44.98 8.45
C ASP A 67 11.41 43.67 8.39
N ALA A 68 12.65 43.67 8.90
CA ALA A 68 13.47 42.46 8.94
C ALA A 68 12.91 41.43 9.93
N ILE A 69 12.46 41.88 11.11
CA ILE A 69 11.79 41.03 12.10
C ILE A 69 10.48 40.46 11.54
N ALA A 70 9.69 41.28 10.84
CA ALA A 70 8.44 40.84 10.22
C ALA A 70 8.67 39.75 9.16
N LYS A 71 9.65 39.94 8.28
CA LYS A 71 10.05 38.93 7.29
C LYS A 71 10.53 37.63 7.95
N LEU A 72 11.30 37.72 9.04
CA LEU A 72 11.72 36.53 9.78
C LEU A 72 10.55 35.76 10.39
N ARG A 73 9.51 36.45 10.90
CA ARG A 73 8.29 35.79 11.37
C ARG A 73 7.52 35.10 10.25
N GLU A 74 7.44 35.73 9.09
CA GLU A 74 6.79 35.15 7.91
C GLU A 74 7.50 33.86 7.48
N ILE A 75 8.83 33.90 7.35
CA ILE A 75 9.65 32.73 7.04
C ILE A 75 9.46 31.66 8.11
N HIS A 76 9.52 32.02 9.41
CA HIS A 76 9.32 31.08 10.50
C HIS A 76 7.96 30.39 10.46
N HIS A 77 6.88 31.17 10.30
CA HIS A 77 5.53 30.62 10.23
C HIS A 77 5.37 29.68 9.02
N HIS A 78 5.96 30.03 7.87
CA HIS A 78 5.99 29.17 6.70
C HIS A 78 6.75 27.86 6.97
N THR A 79 7.94 27.93 7.57
CA THR A 79 8.76 26.77 7.95
C THR A 79 8.02 25.83 8.92
N LEU A 80 7.33 26.37 9.93
CA LEU A 80 6.58 25.58 10.90
C LEU A 80 5.40 24.84 10.26
N ARG A 81 4.62 25.55 9.43
CA ARG A 81 3.50 24.95 8.69
C ARG A 81 3.96 23.83 7.77
N LEU A 82 5.11 23.99 7.12
CA LEU A 82 5.71 22.97 6.27
C LEU A 82 6.08 21.71 7.07
N ALA A 83 6.67 21.89 8.25
CA ALA A 83 7.03 20.78 9.15
C ALA A 83 5.80 20.00 9.65
N GLU A 84 4.76 20.71 10.07
CA GLU A 84 3.49 20.11 10.52
C GLU A 84 2.82 19.31 9.40
N TYR A 85 2.75 19.90 8.21
CA TYR A 85 2.20 19.24 7.03
C TYR A 85 2.97 17.96 6.70
N LYS A 86 4.31 18.03 6.62
CA LYS A 86 5.17 16.87 6.31
C LYS A 86 5.03 15.77 7.36
N THR A 87 4.88 16.13 8.64
CA THR A 87 4.64 15.18 9.74
C THR A 87 3.33 14.43 9.57
N ILE A 88 2.23 15.15 9.28
CA ILE A 88 0.91 14.53 9.05
C ILE A 88 0.98 13.60 7.83
N TRP A 89 1.63 14.04 6.76
CA TRP A 89 1.73 13.26 5.54
C TRP A 89 2.57 11.99 5.74
N LEU A 90 3.72 12.06 6.41
CA LEU A 90 4.53 10.86 6.69
C LEU A 90 3.79 9.86 7.56
N LYS A 91 3.05 10.31 8.58
CA LYS A 91 2.20 9.42 9.37
C LYS A 91 1.16 8.71 8.51
N LYS A 92 0.62 9.40 7.50
CA LYS A 92 -0.33 8.82 6.56
C LYS A 92 0.35 7.83 5.60
N ALA A 93 1.55 8.15 5.13
CA ALA A 93 2.34 7.25 4.29
C ALA A 93 2.76 5.98 5.04
N ASP A 94 3.13 6.10 6.31
CA ASP A 94 3.46 4.98 7.20
C ASP A 94 2.26 4.02 7.36
N ALA A 95 1.08 4.57 7.67
CA ALA A 95 -0.15 3.78 7.74
C ALA A 95 -0.48 3.06 6.42
N HIS A 96 -0.29 3.74 5.27
CA HIS A 96 -0.50 3.12 3.96
C HIS A 96 0.53 2.04 3.62
N LEU A 97 1.77 2.19 4.07
CA LEU A 97 2.79 1.14 3.94
C LEU A 97 2.45 -0.07 4.80
N ASP A 98 1.93 0.14 6.02
CA ASP A 98 1.44 -0.94 6.87
C ASP A 98 0.27 -1.69 6.20
N GLU A 99 -0.73 -0.97 5.67
CA GLU A 99 -1.85 -1.55 4.91
C GLU A 99 -1.37 -2.35 3.70
N TYR A 100 -0.40 -1.81 2.94
CA TYR A 100 0.20 -2.52 1.81
C TYR A 100 0.94 -3.78 2.24
N ASN A 101 1.75 -3.72 3.30
CA ASN A 101 2.50 -4.86 3.80
C ASN A 101 1.56 -5.96 4.29
N GLU A 102 0.46 -5.62 4.98
CA GLU A 102 -0.56 -6.57 5.37
C GLU A 102 -1.21 -7.27 4.16
N MET A 103 -1.57 -6.50 3.12
CA MET A 103 -2.12 -7.06 1.90
C MET A 103 -1.10 -7.92 1.14
N PHE A 104 0.15 -7.47 1.05
CA PHE A 104 1.23 -8.22 0.41
C PHE A 104 1.45 -9.57 1.10
N GLU A 105 1.55 -9.59 2.42
CA GLU A 105 1.66 -10.83 3.21
C GLU A 105 0.45 -11.74 3.00
N PHE A 106 -0.77 -11.19 2.97
CA PHE A 106 -1.96 -11.97 2.68
C PHE A 106 -1.90 -12.64 1.30
N ILE A 107 -1.53 -11.90 0.26
CA ILE A 107 -1.49 -12.44 -1.10
C ILE A 107 -0.34 -13.43 -1.26
N VAL A 108 0.83 -13.16 -0.68
CA VAL A 108 1.95 -14.12 -0.66
C VAL A 108 1.51 -15.44 -0.02
N ASN A 109 0.76 -15.39 1.07
CA ASN A 109 0.21 -16.58 1.71
C ASN A 109 -0.81 -17.30 0.81
N LEU A 110 -1.65 -16.56 0.08
CA LEU A 110 -2.65 -17.12 -0.83
C LEU A 110 -2.04 -17.73 -2.11
N VAL A 111 -0.98 -17.12 -2.64
CA VAL A 111 -0.23 -17.64 -3.80
C VAL A 111 0.58 -18.88 -3.40
N LYS A 112 1.15 -18.89 -2.19
CA LYS A 112 1.85 -20.06 -1.63
C LYS A 112 0.89 -21.19 -1.23
N ALA A 113 -0.39 -20.90 -1.02
CA ALA A 113 -1.37 -21.91 -0.68
C ALA A 113 -1.52 -22.93 -1.82
N ASN A 114 -1.44 -24.21 -1.47
CA ASN A 114 -1.48 -25.29 -2.45
C ASN A 114 -2.90 -25.44 -3.03
N ILE A 115 -3.04 -25.75 -4.32
CA ILE A 115 -4.37 -26.06 -4.90
C ILE A 115 -4.88 -27.35 -4.29
N ILE A 116 -6.15 -27.34 -3.87
CA ILE A 116 -6.82 -28.49 -3.31
C ILE A 116 -7.67 -29.13 -4.43
N TRP A 117 -7.14 -30.21 -5.00
CA TRP A 117 -7.72 -30.91 -6.16
C TRP A 117 -8.78 -31.97 -5.81
N ASN A 118 -9.37 -31.91 -4.61
CA ASN A 118 -10.15 -33.02 -4.07
C ASN A 118 -11.48 -33.28 -4.79
N SER A 119 -12.12 -32.25 -5.36
CA SER A 119 -13.41 -32.34 -6.07
C SER A 119 -13.69 -31.05 -6.83
N SER A 120 -14.64 -31.09 -7.76
CA SER A 120 -15.12 -29.90 -8.49
C SER A 120 -15.63 -28.80 -7.52
N SER A 121 -16.36 -29.16 -6.46
CA SER A 121 -16.88 -28.18 -5.49
C SER A 121 -15.78 -27.43 -4.72
N HIS A 122 -14.69 -28.12 -4.35
CA HIS A 122 -13.52 -27.51 -3.73
C HIS A 122 -12.80 -26.54 -4.69
N LEU A 123 -12.64 -26.92 -5.96
CA LEU A 123 -12.07 -26.01 -6.97
C LEU A 123 -12.95 -24.77 -7.18
N GLN A 124 -14.27 -24.93 -7.18
CA GLN A 124 -15.22 -23.80 -7.25
C GLN A 124 -15.12 -22.86 -6.04
N GLU A 125 -14.84 -23.39 -4.85
CA GLU A 125 -14.60 -22.56 -3.67
C GLU A 125 -13.30 -21.76 -3.78
N GLN A 126 -12.22 -22.39 -4.25
CA GLN A 126 -10.97 -21.68 -4.52
C GLN A 126 -11.15 -20.58 -5.58
N ILE A 127 -11.89 -20.86 -6.66
CA ILE A 127 -12.25 -19.85 -7.68
C ILE A 127 -12.93 -18.64 -7.03
N ARG A 128 -13.89 -18.84 -6.12
CA ARG A 128 -14.58 -17.74 -5.41
C ARG A 128 -13.61 -16.90 -4.56
N MET A 129 -12.65 -17.54 -3.89
CA MET A 129 -11.63 -16.84 -3.11
C MET A 129 -10.75 -15.95 -4.00
N TYR A 130 -10.19 -16.49 -5.09
CA TYR A 130 -9.39 -15.69 -6.03
C TYR A 130 -10.19 -14.55 -6.67
N GLN A 131 -11.48 -14.76 -6.97
CA GLN A 131 -12.36 -13.70 -7.45
C GLN A 131 -12.61 -12.60 -6.40
N ALA A 132 -12.64 -12.94 -5.11
CA ALA A 132 -12.77 -11.95 -4.04
C ALA A 132 -11.53 -11.07 -3.96
N VAL A 133 -10.33 -11.67 -3.98
CA VAL A 133 -9.06 -10.94 -3.99
C VAL A 133 -8.95 -10.02 -5.21
N LEU A 134 -9.37 -10.46 -6.39
CA LEU A 134 -9.39 -9.60 -7.59
C LEU A 134 -10.35 -8.40 -7.46
N ARG A 135 -11.41 -8.50 -6.66
CA ARG A 135 -12.29 -7.35 -6.40
C ARG A 135 -11.63 -6.36 -5.45
N GLU A 136 -11.07 -6.86 -4.35
CA GLU A 136 -10.33 -6.04 -3.37
C GLU A 136 -9.15 -5.32 -4.02
N SER A 137 -8.44 -5.97 -4.95
CA SER A 137 -7.35 -5.35 -5.71
C SER A 137 -7.79 -4.15 -6.56
N ARG A 138 -9.07 -4.02 -6.94
CA ARG A 138 -9.56 -2.83 -7.67
C ARG A 138 -9.71 -1.62 -6.77
N GLU A 139 -10.11 -1.85 -5.52
CA GLU A 139 -10.22 -0.78 -4.52
C GLU A 139 -8.83 -0.21 -4.25
N LEU A 140 -7.83 -1.08 -4.11
CA LEU A 140 -6.43 -0.66 -3.97
C LEU A 140 -5.92 0.18 -5.15
N HIS A 141 -6.31 -0.12 -6.39
CA HIS A 141 -5.90 0.70 -7.54
C HIS A 141 -6.39 2.14 -7.40
N GLY A 142 -7.64 2.32 -6.96
CA GLY A 142 -8.19 3.65 -6.67
C GLY A 142 -7.44 4.35 -5.54
N ASP A 143 -7.03 3.61 -4.50
CA ASP A 143 -6.21 4.16 -3.42
C ASP A 143 -4.83 4.61 -3.90
N LEU A 144 -4.18 3.82 -4.75
CA LEU A 144 -2.88 4.15 -5.35
C LEU A 144 -2.96 5.36 -6.28
N GLU A 145 -4.02 5.49 -7.07
CA GLU A 145 -4.31 6.70 -7.87
C GLU A 145 -4.47 7.92 -6.95
N ALA A 146 -5.26 7.78 -5.87
CA ALA A 146 -5.46 8.85 -4.89
C ALA A 146 -4.20 9.15 -4.05
N MET A 147 -3.23 8.24 -3.97
CA MET A 147 -1.90 8.52 -3.42
C MET A 147 -1.06 9.30 -4.42
N GLN A 148 -1.08 8.90 -5.69
CA GLN A 148 -0.35 9.58 -6.76
C GLN A 148 -0.79 11.04 -6.92
N GLU A 149 -2.09 11.33 -6.85
CA GLU A 149 -2.62 12.71 -6.86
C GLU A 149 -2.07 13.54 -5.68
N LYS A 150 -2.02 12.94 -4.48
CA LYS A 150 -1.45 13.61 -3.29
C LYS A 150 0.05 13.86 -3.44
N VAL A 151 0.78 12.94 -4.08
CA VAL A 151 2.20 13.13 -4.40
C VAL A 151 2.36 14.33 -5.34
N GLU A 152 1.51 14.45 -6.35
CA GLU A 152 1.56 15.56 -7.31
C GLU A 152 1.30 16.91 -6.63
N ILE A 153 0.24 17.03 -5.82
CA ILE A 153 -0.04 18.23 -5.03
C ILE A 153 1.15 18.60 -4.14
N LEU A 154 1.80 17.59 -3.56
CA LEU A 154 2.94 17.82 -2.68
C LEU A 154 4.19 18.31 -3.39
N SER A 155 4.38 17.88 -4.63
CA SER A 155 5.54 18.27 -5.44
C SER A 155 5.64 19.77 -5.68
N GLU A 156 4.53 20.51 -5.56
CA GLU A 156 4.49 21.98 -5.67
C GLU A 156 5.29 22.67 -4.55
N THR A 157 5.46 22.03 -3.40
CA THR A 157 6.04 22.66 -2.19
C THR A 157 7.16 21.86 -1.53
N LEU A 158 7.29 20.57 -1.86
CA LEU A 158 8.21 19.62 -1.24
C LEU A 158 8.94 18.74 -2.27
N GLN A 159 10.12 18.23 -1.91
CA GLN A 159 10.84 17.23 -2.70
C GLN A 159 10.27 15.83 -2.44
N VAL A 160 9.53 15.28 -3.41
CA VAL A 160 8.74 14.04 -3.24
C VAL A 160 9.03 12.94 -4.25
N GLU A 161 10.13 13.02 -5.01
CA GLU A 161 10.38 12.09 -6.12
C GLU A 161 10.57 10.64 -5.66
N ALA A 162 11.11 10.41 -4.45
CA ALA A 162 11.22 9.04 -3.90
C ALA A 162 9.85 8.45 -3.69
N MET A 163 8.93 9.23 -3.13
CA MET A 163 7.63 8.70 -2.77
C MET A 163 6.77 8.53 -4.02
N GLY A 164 6.93 9.40 -5.03
CA GLY A 164 6.35 9.15 -6.36
C GLY A 164 6.88 7.87 -7.01
N GLN A 165 8.18 7.58 -6.86
CA GLN A 165 8.75 6.29 -7.31
C GLN A 165 8.17 5.11 -6.53
N GLN A 166 8.04 5.21 -5.21
CA GLN A 166 7.46 4.15 -4.38
C GLN A 166 6.00 3.87 -4.77
N VAL A 167 5.16 4.89 -4.91
CA VAL A 167 3.76 4.71 -5.35
C VAL A 167 3.71 4.07 -6.74
N SER A 168 4.59 4.47 -7.66
CA SER A 168 4.69 3.86 -8.99
C SER A 168 5.11 2.39 -8.96
N GLU A 169 6.08 2.04 -8.10
CA GLU A 169 6.53 0.66 -7.90
C GLU A 169 5.43 -0.21 -7.27
N LEU A 170 4.70 0.32 -6.29
CA LEU A 170 3.55 -0.35 -5.67
C LEU A 170 2.44 -0.62 -6.69
N SER A 171 2.12 0.34 -7.55
CA SER A 171 1.18 0.17 -8.66
C SER A 171 1.62 -0.93 -9.61
N ARG A 172 2.89 -0.92 -10.04
CA ARG A 172 3.43 -1.98 -10.92
C ARG A 172 3.36 -3.36 -10.25
N HIS A 173 3.78 -3.49 -9.00
CA HIS A 173 3.71 -4.77 -8.29
C HIS A 173 2.28 -5.28 -8.14
N THR A 174 1.34 -4.38 -7.88
CA THR A 174 -0.09 -4.72 -7.78
C THR A 174 -0.63 -5.23 -9.12
N GLU A 175 -0.27 -4.58 -10.24
CA GLU A 175 -0.65 -5.04 -11.58
C GLU A 175 -0.06 -6.41 -11.94
N GLU A 176 1.22 -6.65 -11.63
CA GLU A 176 1.89 -7.94 -11.87
C GLU A 176 1.23 -9.06 -11.06
N LEU A 177 0.86 -8.75 -9.81
CA LEU A 177 0.18 -9.68 -8.93
C LEU A 177 -1.23 -10.00 -9.42
N GLU A 178 -1.96 -8.99 -9.90
CA GLU A 178 -3.28 -9.17 -10.50
C GLU A 178 -3.19 -10.06 -11.75
N GLN A 179 -2.19 -9.86 -12.60
CA GLN A 179 -1.94 -10.71 -13.76
C GLN A 179 -1.65 -12.17 -13.36
N SER A 180 -0.82 -12.37 -12.33
CA SER A 180 -0.53 -13.70 -11.78
C SER A 180 -1.81 -14.39 -11.26
N ILE A 181 -2.63 -13.67 -10.49
CA ILE A 181 -3.91 -14.16 -10.00
C ILE A 181 -4.86 -14.49 -11.16
N ARG A 182 -4.98 -13.65 -12.18
CA ARG A 182 -5.83 -13.90 -13.35
C ARG A 182 -5.38 -15.16 -14.11
N SER A 183 -4.08 -15.35 -14.32
CA SER A 183 -3.53 -16.56 -14.94
C SER A 183 -3.84 -17.81 -14.12
N ARG A 184 -3.68 -17.72 -12.79
CA ARG A 184 -4.00 -18.81 -11.86
C ARG A 184 -5.49 -19.14 -11.85
N LEU A 185 -6.34 -18.12 -11.84
CA LEU A 185 -7.79 -18.25 -11.89
C LEU A 185 -8.25 -18.94 -13.17
N GLN A 186 -7.68 -18.58 -14.31
CA GLN A 186 -7.96 -19.25 -15.58
C GLN A 186 -7.61 -20.75 -15.50
N SER A 187 -6.43 -21.08 -14.97
CA SER A 187 -6.00 -22.46 -14.78
C SER A 187 -6.94 -23.24 -13.84
N LEU A 188 -7.41 -22.60 -12.76
CA LEU A 188 -8.38 -23.18 -11.83
C LEU A 188 -9.75 -23.41 -12.47
N GLN A 189 -10.20 -22.49 -13.32
CA GLN A 189 -11.47 -22.63 -14.03
C GLN A 189 -11.44 -23.79 -15.02
N ASP A 190 -10.32 -23.98 -15.72
CA ASP A 190 -10.17 -25.11 -16.64
C ASP A 190 -10.05 -26.43 -15.87
N ALA A 191 -9.27 -26.45 -14.80
CA ALA A 191 -9.21 -27.56 -13.85
C ALA A 191 -10.58 -27.97 -13.28
N ALA A 192 -11.43 -27.00 -12.92
CA ALA A 192 -12.76 -27.27 -12.39
C ALA A 192 -13.69 -27.93 -13.43
N LYS A 193 -13.60 -27.52 -14.70
CA LYS A 193 -14.34 -28.16 -15.80
C LYS A 193 -13.88 -29.59 -16.04
N ASP A 194 -12.57 -29.82 -16.03
CA ASP A 194 -12.00 -31.15 -16.24
C ASP A 194 -12.37 -32.09 -15.08
N MET A 195 -12.32 -31.59 -13.84
CA MET A 195 -12.74 -32.34 -12.65
C MET A 195 -14.23 -32.68 -12.70
N GLU A 196 -15.10 -31.76 -13.10
CA GLU A 196 -16.54 -32.03 -13.26
C GLU A 196 -16.81 -33.14 -14.28
N ARG A 197 -16.09 -33.12 -15.42
CA ARG A 197 -16.18 -34.18 -16.43
C ARG A 197 -15.73 -35.53 -15.86
N PHE A 198 -14.58 -35.55 -15.20
CA PHE A 198 -14.06 -36.75 -14.57
C PHE A 198 -15.04 -37.33 -13.53
N GLU A 199 -15.59 -36.49 -12.65
CA GLU A 199 -16.59 -36.93 -11.67
C GLU A 199 -17.84 -37.53 -12.34
N ASN A 200 -18.28 -36.96 -13.46
CA ASN A 200 -19.43 -37.49 -14.20
C ASN A 200 -19.11 -38.83 -14.89
N GLU A 201 -17.91 -38.99 -15.45
CA GLU A 201 -17.45 -40.26 -16.01
C GLU A 201 -17.35 -41.35 -14.93
N VAL A 202 -16.79 -41.02 -13.76
CA VAL A 202 -16.71 -41.95 -12.62
C VAL A 202 -18.09 -42.39 -12.15
N LYS A 203 -19.06 -41.46 -12.10
CA LYS A 203 -20.47 -41.77 -11.79
C LYS A 203 -21.08 -42.71 -12.84
N ALA A 204 -20.88 -42.42 -14.12
CA ALA A 204 -21.38 -43.27 -15.21
C ALA A 204 -20.79 -44.68 -15.17
N LEU A 205 -19.48 -44.79 -14.93
CA LEU A 205 -18.78 -46.07 -14.76
C LEU A 205 -19.29 -46.85 -13.55
N HIS A 206 -19.56 -46.18 -12.41
CA HIS A 206 -20.18 -46.82 -11.25
C HIS A 206 -21.54 -47.41 -11.59
N VAL A 207 -22.41 -46.66 -12.28
CA VAL A 207 -23.73 -47.14 -12.69
C VAL A 207 -23.62 -48.35 -13.62
N LEU A 208 -22.70 -48.33 -14.58
CA LEU A 208 -22.46 -49.48 -15.47
C LEU A 208 -21.93 -50.70 -14.71
N LEU A 209 -21.03 -50.49 -13.74
CA LEU A 209 -20.51 -51.57 -12.91
C LEU A 209 -21.60 -52.20 -12.05
N GLU A 210 -22.47 -51.40 -11.44
CA GLU A 210 -23.63 -51.88 -10.67
C GLU A 210 -24.59 -52.68 -11.55
N GLN A 211 -24.85 -52.23 -12.79
CA GLN A 211 -25.69 -52.96 -13.74
C GLN A 211 -25.08 -54.30 -14.16
N VAL A 212 -23.78 -54.33 -14.46
CA VAL A 212 -23.06 -55.56 -14.79
C VAL A 212 -23.07 -56.52 -13.59
N GLN A 213 -22.84 -56.01 -12.38
CA GLN A 213 -22.88 -56.81 -11.16
C GLN A 213 -24.27 -57.37 -10.90
N ALA A 214 -25.33 -56.57 -11.04
CA ALA A 214 -26.72 -57.03 -10.92
C ALA A 214 -27.06 -58.10 -11.96
N THR A 215 -26.57 -57.96 -13.19
CA THR A 215 -26.78 -58.93 -14.27
C THR A 215 -26.05 -60.25 -13.96
N LEU A 216 -24.79 -60.19 -13.51
CA LEU A 216 -23.98 -61.38 -13.19
C LEU A 216 -24.45 -62.10 -11.92
N THR A 217 -25.05 -61.38 -10.98
CA THR A 217 -25.59 -61.95 -9.72
C THR A 217 -27.07 -62.32 -9.81
N SER A 218 -27.69 -62.17 -10.99
CA SER A 218 -29.08 -62.56 -11.22
C SER A 218 -29.27 -64.08 -11.01
N PRO A 219 -30.23 -64.51 -10.19
CA PRO A 219 -30.54 -65.93 -9.99
C PRO A 219 -31.01 -66.64 -11.26
N GLU A 220 -31.49 -65.91 -12.27
CA GLU A 220 -31.86 -66.47 -13.58
C GLU A 220 -30.63 -66.92 -14.37
N LEU A 221 -29.54 -66.15 -14.32
CA LEU A 221 -28.29 -66.48 -14.98
C LEU A 221 -27.63 -67.70 -14.31
N ALA A 222 -27.72 -67.81 -12.99
CA ALA A 222 -27.24 -68.97 -12.22
C ALA A 222 -28.06 -70.26 -12.46
N ARG A 223 -29.29 -70.15 -12.99
CA ARG A 223 -30.16 -71.28 -13.33
C ARG A 223 -29.95 -71.82 -14.75
N LEU A 224 -29.33 -71.05 -15.65
CA LEU A 224 -29.01 -71.46 -17.01
C LEU A 224 -27.81 -72.41 -17.01
N SER A 225 -27.87 -73.48 -17.82
CA SER A 225 -26.73 -74.38 -17.95
C SER A 225 -25.57 -73.68 -18.68
N LEU A 226 -24.32 -74.07 -18.38
CA LEU A 226 -23.10 -73.45 -18.95
C LEU A 226 -23.10 -73.39 -20.49
N LYS A 227 -23.83 -74.31 -21.13
CA LYS A 227 -23.99 -74.41 -22.58
C LYS A 227 -24.92 -73.34 -23.14
N GLU A 228 -25.99 -72.99 -22.42
CA GLU A 228 -26.95 -71.96 -22.79
C GLU A 228 -26.39 -70.54 -22.60
N GLN A 229 -25.53 -70.37 -21.57
CA GLN A 229 -24.82 -69.11 -21.33
C GLN A 229 -23.85 -68.74 -22.45
N LEU A 230 -23.21 -69.71 -23.10
CA LEU A 230 -22.26 -69.49 -24.20
C LEU A 230 -22.96 -69.10 -25.51
N THR A 231 -24.15 -69.65 -25.76
CA THR A 231 -24.92 -69.35 -26.99
C THR A 231 -25.55 -67.96 -27.03
N GLN A 232 -25.77 -67.31 -25.88
CA GLN A 232 -26.36 -65.96 -25.83
C GLN A 232 -25.33 -64.82 -25.94
N ARG A 233 -24.03 -65.13 -25.98
CA ARG A 233 -22.94 -64.13 -26.06
C ARG A 233 -22.35 -63.95 -27.48
N GLN A 234 -22.85 -64.64 -28.49
CA GLN A 234 -22.48 -64.46 -29.91
C GLN A 234 -23.51 -63.59 -30.64
#